data_AF-T1WWC1-F1
#
_entry.id   AF-T1WWC1-F1
#
_cell.length_a   1.000
_cell.length_b   1.000
_cell.length_c   1.000
_cell.angle_alpha   90.00
_cell.angle_beta   90.00
_cell.angle_gamma   90.00
#
_symmetry.space_group_name_H-M   'P 1'
#
loop_
_entity.id
_entity.type
_entity.pdbx_description
1 polymer ?
#
loop_
_entity_poly.entity_id
_entity_poly.type
_entity_poly.pdbx_seq_one_letter_code
_entity_poly.pdbx_strand_id
1 'polypeptide(L)'
;KTQTLLPAPNLASYNGLLFISMDPTAAPLQDYLGDFKFYLDFYTKQSVGGVELRGPQRWRIKANWKIGAENFAGDMYHTPHTHSSIVEIGLFREPKAQKRKDGATYWAHRGGGTTYKLPPGGFEERMRYVGYPDDMVGRIKKVWTPQQQQVVGDDGFMISAATCFPNLSFVHNWPRVRDRVHAEVLPFISIRLWQPISENETEVCSWFAVDSAAPPQFKHDSYKAYLMCFGSTGMFEQDDA
;
A
#
# COMPACT_ATOMS: atom_id res chain seq x y z
N LYS A 1 -25.80 23.68 30.99
CA LYS A 1 -25.53 22.52 30.11
C LYS A 1 -25.47 22.99 28.65
N THR A 2 -24.42 23.71 28.27
CA THR A 2 -24.27 24.35 26.95
C THR A 2 -22.88 24.15 26.34
N GLN A 3 -22.07 23.25 26.92
CA GLN A 3 -20.76 22.91 26.37
C GLN A 3 -20.92 21.74 25.40
N THR A 4 -20.41 21.91 24.18
CA THR A 4 -20.32 20.87 23.14
C THR A 4 -18.85 20.55 22.89
N LEU A 5 -18.58 19.37 22.30
CA LEU A 5 -17.25 19.06 21.78
C LEU A 5 -16.88 20.03 20.65
N LEU A 6 -15.60 20.34 20.53
CA LEU A 6 -15.09 21.11 19.41
C LEU A 6 -15.18 20.25 18.13
N PRO A 7 -15.74 20.77 17.01
CA PRO A 7 -15.73 20.05 15.76
C PRO A 7 -14.31 19.95 15.19
N ALA A 8 -14.06 18.93 14.36
CA ALA A 8 -12.86 18.89 13.54
C ALA A 8 -12.85 20.12 12.61
N PRO A 9 -11.78 20.95 12.60
CA PRO A 9 -11.80 22.23 11.87
C PRO A 9 -12.03 22.07 10.37
N ASN A 10 -11.44 21.03 9.76
CA ASN A 10 -11.67 20.68 8.36
C ASN A 10 -11.58 19.16 8.22
N LEU A 11 -12.68 18.52 7.80
CA LEU A 11 -12.82 17.08 7.68
C LEU A 11 -13.32 16.76 6.26
N ALA A 12 -12.66 15.83 5.59
CA ALA A 12 -13.07 15.35 4.28
C ALA A 12 -12.72 13.87 4.12
N SER A 13 -13.28 13.23 3.09
CA SER A 13 -13.01 11.84 2.77
C SER A 13 -12.62 11.64 1.30
N TYR A 14 -11.80 10.62 1.05
CA TYR A 14 -11.45 10.14 -0.28
C TYR A 14 -11.40 8.61 -0.27
N ASN A 15 -12.22 7.95 -1.11
CA ASN A 15 -12.36 6.48 -1.15
C ASN A 15 -12.53 5.81 0.22
N GLY A 16 -13.29 6.45 1.12
CA GLY A 16 -13.53 5.96 2.49
C GLY A 16 -12.43 6.29 3.51
N LEU A 17 -11.26 6.78 3.08
CA LEU A 17 -10.24 7.32 3.98
C LEU A 17 -10.67 8.69 4.48
N LEU A 18 -10.62 8.89 5.80
CA LEU A 18 -10.97 10.15 6.45
C LEU A 18 -9.71 10.96 6.74
N PHE A 19 -9.71 12.24 6.35
CA PHE A 19 -8.61 13.18 6.59
C PHE A 19 -9.11 14.37 7.39
N ILE A 20 -8.30 14.79 8.37
CA ILE A 20 -8.56 15.95 9.20
C ILE A 20 -7.40 16.93 9.09
N SER A 21 -7.71 18.19 8.84
CA SER A 21 -6.78 19.31 9.00
C SER A 21 -7.20 20.13 10.22
N MET A 22 -6.20 20.54 11.01
CA MET A 22 -6.40 21.46 12.13
C MET A 22 -6.53 22.91 11.67
N ASP A 23 -6.15 23.21 10.43
CA ASP A 23 -6.37 24.51 9.80
C ASP A 23 -7.75 24.54 9.13
N PRO A 24 -8.70 25.36 9.63
CA PRO A 24 -10.05 25.48 9.07
C PRO A 24 -10.06 26.10 7.67
N THR A 25 -8.98 26.78 7.28
CA THR A 25 -8.82 27.43 5.97
C THR A 25 -8.00 26.60 4.99
N ALA A 26 -7.62 25.37 5.37
CA ALA A 26 -6.91 24.46 4.49
C ALA A 26 -7.67 24.20 3.19
N ALA A 27 -6.92 24.01 2.10
CA ALA A 27 -7.46 23.67 0.80
C ALA A 27 -8.34 22.40 0.88
N PRO A 28 -9.38 22.28 0.03
CA PRO A 28 -10.16 21.04 -0.07
C PRO A 28 -9.27 19.82 -0.27
N LEU A 29 -9.62 18.69 0.36
CA LEU A 29 -8.82 17.45 0.30
C LEU A 29 -8.51 17.01 -1.15
N GLN A 30 -9.45 17.23 -2.07
CA GLN A 30 -9.28 16.91 -3.47
C GLN A 30 -8.13 17.68 -4.13
N ASP A 31 -7.92 18.93 -3.72
CA ASP A 31 -6.87 19.81 -4.23
C ASP A 31 -5.55 19.54 -3.50
N TYR A 32 -5.63 19.25 -2.20
CA TYR A 32 -4.48 18.79 -1.43
C TYR A 32 -3.88 17.53 -2.04
N LEU A 33 -4.68 16.47 -2.26
CA LEU A 33 -4.17 15.23 -2.85
C LEU A 33 -3.65 15.44 -4.27
N GLY A 34 -4.27 16.35 -5.04
CA GLY A 34 -3.86 16.66 -6.41
C GLY A 34 -3.78 15.40 -7.28
N ASP A 35 -2.68 15.27 -8.03
CA ASP A 35 -2.46 14.12 -8.90
C ASP A 35 -2.26 12.80 -8.14
N PHE A 36 -1.96 12.83 -6.83
CA PHE A 36 -1.78 11.60 -6.06
C PHE A 36 -3.06 10.76 -6.01
N LYS A 37 -4.23 11.37 -6.25
CA LYS A 37 -5.52 10.66 -6.38
C LYS A 37 -5.47 9.53 -7.41
N PHE A 38 -4.77 9.74 -8.52
CA PHE A 38 -4.58 8.73 -9.56
C PHE A 38 -3.92 7.46 -9.00
N TYR A 39 -2.91 7.63 -8.14
CA TYR A 39 -2.15 6.54 -7.53
C TYR A 39 -2.84 5.94 -6.30
N LEU A 40 -3.53 6.76 -5.51
CA LEU A 40 -4.27 6.32 -4.32
C LEU A 40 -5.39 5.33 -4.67
N ASP A 41 -6.01 5.48 -5.85
CA ASP A 41 -7.03 4.57 -6.38
C ASP A 41 -6.49 3.13 -6.58
N PHE A 42 -5.20 2.92 -6.87
CA PHE A 42 -4.63 1.56 -6.97
C PHE A 42 -4.68 0.81 -5.64
N TYR A 43 -4.62 1.52 -4.52
CA TYR A 43 -4.67 0.96 -3.18
C TYR A 43 -6.10 0.84 -2.62
N THR A 44 -7.02 1.69 -3.07
CA THR A 44 -8.31 1.90 -2.39
C THR A 44 -9.54 1.65 -3.25
N LYS A 45 -9.37 1.47 -4.57
CA LYS A 45 -10.47 1.44 -5.54
C LYS A 45 -10.37 0.24 -6.47
N GLN A 46 -10.41 -0.96 -5.89
CA GLN A 46 -10.45 -2.22 -6.64
C GLN A 46 -11.88 -2.63 -7.03
N SER A 47 -12.88 -2.06 -6.35
CA SER A 47 -14.29 -2.14 -6.72
C SER A 47 -15.03 -0.86 -6.32
N VAL A 48 -16.33 -0.80 -6.64
CA VAL A 48 -17.22 0.29 -6.19
C VAL A 48 -17.44 0.31 -4.68
N GLY A 49 -17.17 -0.81 -4.00
CA GLY A 49 -17.37 -0.95 -2.55
C GLY A 49 -16.24 -0.37 -1.70
N GLY A 50 -15.13 0.07 -2.30
CA GLY A 50 -13.95 0.55 -1.58
C GLY A 50 -13.26 -0.55 -0.78
N VAL A 51 -12.48 -0.15 0.23
CA VAL A 51 -11.71 -1.07 1.08
C VAL A 51 -12.33 -1.25 2.46
N GLU A 52 -12.23 -2.46 3.00
CA GLU A 52 -12.39 -2.73 4.42
C GLU A 52 -11.01 -2.86 5.08
N LEU A 53 -10.90 -2.40 6.34
CA LEU A 53 -9.65 -2.40 7.09
C LEU A 53 -9.70 -3.37 8.26
N ARG A 54 -8.57 -4.06 8.51
CA ARG A 54 -8.34 -4.85 9.73
C ARG A 54 -7.12 -4.33 10.47
N GLY A 55 -7.28 -4.01 11.75
CA GLY A 55 -6.25 -3.38 12.58
C GLY A 55 -6.80 -2.14 13.32
N PRO A 56 -5.94 -1.19 13.74
CA PRO A 56 -4.49 -1.20 13.52
C PRO A 56 -3.76 -2.13 14.49
N GLN A 57 -2.70 -2.76 14.01
CA GLN A 57 -1.59 -3.13 14.89
C GLN A 57 -0.83 -1.86 15.28
N ARG A 58 -0.46 -1.73 16.56
CA ARG A 58 0.21 -0.54 17.10
C ARG A 58 1.45 -0.92 17.89
N TRP A 59 2.58 -0.31 17.57
CA TRP A 59 3.83 -0.48 18.31
C TRP A 59 4.68 0.78 18.19
N ARG A 60 5.72 0.89 19.02
CA ARG A 60 6.64 2.03 19.01
C ARG A 60 8.01 1.62 18.48
N ILE A 61 8.60 2.49 17.68
CA ILE A 61 9.97 2.36 17.17
C ILE A 61 10.80 3.57 17.60
N LYS A 62 12.10 3.37 17.81
CA LYS A 62 13.06 4.43 18.18
C LYS A 62 13.63 5.12 16.95
N ALA A 63 12.75 5.63 16.11
CA ALA A 63 13.09 6.35 14.89
C ALA A 63 12.17 7.55 14.70
N ASN A 64 12.67 8.57 13.99
CA ASN A 64 11.84 9.68 13.56
C ASN A 64 10.84 9.21 12.48
N TRP A 65 9.60 9.71 12.53
CA TRP A 65 8.53 9.32 11.61
C TRP A 65 8.89 9.51 10.13
N LYS A 66 9.78 10.47 9.83
CA LYS A 66 10.25 10.77 8.48
C LYS A 66 10.98 9.58 7.84
N ILE A 67 11.65 8.73 8.63
CA ILE A 67 12.40 7.58 8.12
C ILE A 67 11.45 6.56 7.47
N GLY A 68 10.34 6.23 8.14
CA GLY A 68 9.32 5.37 7.55
C GLY A 68 8.62 6.03 6.35
N ALA A 69 8.35 7.33 6.44
CA ALA A 69 7.72 8.09 5.36
C ALA A 69 8.59 8.15 4.09
N GLU A 70 9.89 8.42 4.20
CA GLU A 70 10.80 8.50 3.05
C GLU A 70 11.06 7.13 2.43
N ASN A 71 11.18 6.08 3.24
CA ASN A 71 11.38 4.72 2.78
C ASN A 71 10.24 4.30 1.83
N PHE A 72 8.99 4.49 2.25
CA PHE A 72 7.83 4.14 1.44
C PHE A 72 7.57 5.10 0.27
N ALA A 73 8.09 6.33 0.33
CA ALA A 73 7.92 7.31 -0.74
C ALA A 73 8.77 7.01 -1.98
N GLY A 74 9.90 6.30 -1.83
CA GLY A 74 10.81 6.14 -2.96
C GLY A 74 11.99 5.18 -2.79
N ASP A 75 12.20 4.59 -1.61
CA ASP A 75 13.36 3.72 -1.38
C ASP A 75 13.15 2.32 -1.95
N MET A 76 13.57 2.13 -3.19
CA MET A 76 13.66 0.81 -3.82
C MET A 76 15.04 0.14 -3.62
N TYR A 77 16.00 0.88 -3.06
CA TYR A 77 17.41 0.50 -2.98
C TYR A 77 17.71 -0.39 -1.77
N HIS A 78 17.01 -0.20 -0.65
CA HIS A 78 17.20 -0.98 0.57
C HIS A 78 16.85 -2.46 0.36
N THR A 79 15.79 -2.77 -0.39
CA THR A 79 15.21 -4.13 -0.43
C THR A 79 16.21 -5.25 -0.74
N PRO A 80 17.07 -5.17 -1.78
CA PRO A 80 18.03 -6.23 -2.05
C PRO A 80 19.13 -6.39 -0.99
N HIS A 81 19.27 -5.44 -0.06
CA HIS A 81 20.25 -5.49 1.01
C HIS A 81 19.57 -5.82 2.34
N THR A 82 18.65 -4.98 2.80
CA THR A 82 17.92 -5.11 4.07
C THR A 82 17.14 -6.41 4.14
N HIS A 83 16.45 -6.81 3.06
CA HIS A 83 15.62 -8.01 3.04
C HIS A 83 16.29 -9.22 2.37
N SER A 84 17.62 -9.30 2.43
CA SER A 84 18.38 -10.41 1.82
C SER A 84 17.91 -11.77 2.32
N SER A 85 17.65 -11.89 3.63
CA SER A 85 17.11 -13.09 4.27
C SER A 85 15.77 -13.53 3.64
N ILE A 86 14.91 -12.57 3.31
CA ILE A 86 13.59 -12.81 2.75
C ILE A 86 13.66 -13.20 1.27
N VAL A 87 14.64 -12.65 0.54
CA VAL A 87 14.97 -13.07 -0.82
C VAL A 87 15.45 -14.52 -0.83
N GLU A 88 16.32 -14.90 0.10
CA GLU A 88 16.89 -16.26 0.20
C GLU A 88 15.84 -17.34 0.47
N ILE A 89 14.87 -17.07 1.34
CA ILE A 89 13.78 -18.03 1.63
C ILE A 89 12.72 -18.08 0.51
N GLY A 90 12.84 -17.23 -0.52
CA GLY A 90 11.96 -17.24 -1.69
C GLY A 90 10.54 -16.75 -1.41
N LEU A 91 10.33 -15.96 -0.36
CA LEU A 91 9.05 -15.31 -0.08
C LEU A 91 8.74 -14.26 -1.15
N PHE A 92 9.77 -13.63 -1.72
CA PHE A 92 9.62 -12.80 -2.91
C PHE A 92 9.36 -13.64 -4.16
N ARG A 93 8.36 -13.22 -4.95
CA ARG A 93 8.12 -13.82 -6.26
C ARG A 93 9.27 -13.60 -7.25
N GLU A 94 10.02 -12.50 -7.08
CA GLU A 94 11.17 -12.12 -7.91
C GLU A 94 12.48 -12.18 -7.10
N PRO A 95 13.26 -13.29 -7.20
CA PRO A 95 14.42 -13.54 -6.33
C PRO A 95 15.69 -12.74 -6.72
N LYS A 96 15.67 -11.97 -7.82
CA LYS A 96 16.85 -11.25 -8.29
C LYS A 96 16.70 -9.76 -8.01
N ALA A 97 17.56 -9.24 -7.12
CA ALA A 97 17.73 -7.82 -6.80
C ALA A 97 17.71 -6.89 -8.02
N GLN A 98 18.29 -7.33 -9.14
CA GLN A 98 18.39 -6.55 -10.38
C GLN A 98 17.03 -6.20 -11.00
N LYS A 99 16.00 -7.04 -10.88
CA LYS A 99 14.68 -6.76 -11.46
C LYS A 99 13.94 -5.59 -10.81
N ARG A 100 14.35 -5.18 -9.60
CA ARG A 100 13.80 -3.96 -8.97
C ARG A 100 14.30 -2.69 -9.63
N LYS A 101 15.43 -2.73 -10.35
CA LYS A 101 15.93 -1.59 -11.14
C LYS A 101 15.03 -1.27 -12.34
N ASP A 102 14.18 -2.20 -12.73
CA ASP A 102 13.29 -2.04 -13.89
C ASP A 102 11.99 -1.31 -13.55
N GLY A 103 11.71 -1.12 -12.24
CA GLY A 103 10.60 -0.29 -11.77
C GLY A 103 10.88 1.21 -11.90
N ALA A 104 9.91 2.03 -11.52
CA ALA A 104 10.00 3.48 -11.58
C ALA A 104 9.60 4.12 -10.24
N THR A 105 10.18 5.28 -9.95
CA THR A 105 9.70 6.20 -8.92
C THR A 105 8.82 7.26 -9.54
N TYR A 106 7.83 7.75 -8.81
CA TYR A 106 6.96 8.84 -9.25
C TYR A 106 6.72 9.83 -8.11
N TRP A 107 6.49 11.09 -8.48
CA TRP A 107 6.07 12.16 -7.59
C TRP A 107 4.84 12.83 -8.18
N ALA A 108 3.77 12.91 -7.41
CA ALA A 108 2.48 13.41 -7.82
C ALA A 108 1.91 14.30 -6.72
N HIS A 109 2.16 15.62 -6.84
CA HIS A 109 1.71 16.61 -5.85
C HIS A 109 2.08 16.27 -4.40
N ARG A 110 1.13 15.79 -3.59
CA ARG A 110 1.31 15.48 -2.15
C ARG A 110 1.67 14.02 -1.89
N GLY A 111 2.05 13.25 -2.90
CA GLY A 111 2.59 11.92 -2.66
C GLY A 111 3.65 11.51 -3.67
N GLY A 112 4.35 10.45 -3.32
CA GLY A 112 5.30 9.79 -4.18
C GLY A 112 5.37 8.31 -3.85
N GLY A 113 5.85 7.54 -4.81
CA GLY A 113 5.93 6.10 -4.63
C GLY A 113 6.79 5.41 -5.68
N THR A 114 6.70 4.09 -5.63
CA THR A 114 7.52 3.15 -6.37
C THR A 114 6.63 2.16 -7.12
N THR A 115 7.17 1.57 -8.18
CA THR A 115 6.50 0.54 -8.97
C THR A 115 7.37 -0.68 -9.15
N TYR A 116 6.74 -1.81 -9.48
CA TYR A 116 7.44 -2.98 -10.03
C TYR A 116 7.16 -3.11 -11.52
N LYS A 117 8.18 -3.51 -12.27
CA LYS A 117 8.00 -3.98 -13.65
C LYS A 117 7.42 -5.38 -13.65
N LEU A 118 6.30 -5.54 -14.33
CA LEU A 118 5.65 -6.82 -14.54
C LEU A 118 6.19 -7.49 -15.82
N PRO A 119 6.16 -8.84 -15.91
CA PRO A 119 6.48 -9.54 -17.14
C PRO A 119 5.62 -9.08 -18.34
N PRO A 120 6.05 -9.39 -19.58
CA PRO A 120 5.23 -9.17 -20.77
C PRO A 120 3.85 -9.84 -20.62
N GLY A 121 2.81 -9.13 -21.05
CA GLY A 121 1.42 -9.59 -21.01
C GLY A 121 0.45 -8.42 -21.04
N GLY A 122 -0.82 -8.71 -21.34
CA GLY A 122 -1.90 -7.73 -21.26
C GLY A 122 -2.32 -7.42 -19.82
N PHE A 123 -3.26 -6.49 -19.65
CA PHE A 123 -3.78 -6.09 -18.34
C PHE A 123 -4.21 -7.29 -17.49
N GLU A 124 -5.08 -8.16 -18.01
CA GLU A 124 -5.61 -9.28 -17.24
C GLU A 124 -4.54 -10.31 -16.88
N GLU A 125 -3.60 -10.59 -17.78
CA GLU A 125 -2.49 -11.51 -17.54
C GLU A 125 -1.57 -10.98 -16.43
N ARG A 126 -1.31 -9.68 -16.44
CA ARG A 126 -0.51 -8.99 -15.42
C ARG A 126 -1.21 -8.91 -14.07
N MET A 127 -2.52 -8.68 -14.03
CA MET A 127 -3.28 -8.72 -12.79
C MET A 127 -3.34 -10.15 -12.19
N ARG A 128 -3.48 -11.18 -13.04
CA ARG A 128 -3.33 -12.59 -12.63
C ARG A 128 -1.91 -12.90 -12.16
N TYR A 129 -0.90 -12.30 -12.77
CA TYR A 129 0.48 -12.39 -12.30
C TYR A 129 0.68 -11.76 -10.92
N VAL A 130 -0.04 -10.69 -10.59
CA VAL A 130 -0.01 -10.12 -9.23
C VAL A 130 -0.75 -11.02 -8.22
N GLY A 131 -1.61 -11.92 -8.71
CA GLY A 131 -2.32 -12.91 -7.90
C GLY A 131 -3.78 -12.54 -7.61
N TYR A 132 -4.37 -11.62 -8.39
CA TYR A 132 -5.79 -11.33 -8.30
C TYR A 132 -6.63 -12.37 -9.06
N PRO A 133 -7.72 -12.88 -8.46
CA PRO A 133 -8.65 -13.79 -9.14
C PRO A 133 -9.47 -13.07 -10.23
N ASP A 134 -9.95 -13.82 -11.21
CA ASP A 134 -10.60 -13.27 -12.42
C ASP A 134 -11.82 -12.38 -12.12
N ASP A 135 -12.58 -12.72 -11.08
CA ASP A 135 -13.72 -11.93 -10.65
C ASP A 135 -13.29 -10.54 -10.14
N MET A 136 -12.19 -10.47 -9.39
CA MET A 136 -11.58 -9.21 -8.94
C MET A 136 -10.99 -8.44 -10.12
N VAL A 137 -10.26 -9.10 -11.02
CA VAL A 137 -9.71 -8.45 -12.22
C VAL A 137 -10.83 -7.79 -13.05
N GLY A 138 -11.96 -8.49 -13.22
CA GLY A 138 -13.14 -7.96 -13.89
C GLY A 138 -13.79 -6.76 -13.18
N ARG A 139 -13.76 -6.71 -11.84
CA ARG A 139 -14.22 -5.53 -11.08
C ARG A 139 -13.26 -4.36 -11.21
N ILE A 140 -11.97 -4.61 -11.03
CA ILE A 140 -10.90 -3.61 -11.12
C ILE A 140 -10.95 -2.91 -12.47
N LYS A 141 -11.04 -3.68 -13.56
CA LYS A 141 -11.11 -3.14 -14.93
C LYS A 141 -12.31 -2.20 -15.17
N LYS A 142 -13.40 -2.37 -14.41
CA LYS A 142 -14.59 -1.49 -14.53
C LYS A 142 -14.44 -0.17 -13.78
N VAL A 143 -13.62 -0.13 -12.72
CA VAL A 143 -13.50 1.05 -11.84
C VAL A 143 -12.23 1.86 -12.06
N TRP A 144 -11.17 1.23 -12.57
CA TRP A 144 -9.94 1.92 -12.96
C TRP A 144 -10.12 2.62 -14.30
N THR A 145 -9.61 3.84 -14.38
CA THR A 145 -9.64 4.65 -15.61
C THR A 145 -8.82 4.00 -16.72
N PRO A 146 -9.05 4.35 -18.00
CA PRO A 146 -8.22 3.85 -19.10
C PRO A 146 -6.72 4.10 -18.87
N GLN A 147 -6.37 5.25 -18.28
CA GLN A 147 -4.98 5.59 -17.96
C GLN A 147 -4.41 4.70 -16.85
N GLN A 148 -5.19 4.37 -15.80
CA GLN A 148 -4.76 3.43 -14.77
C GLN A 148 -4.57 2.01 -15.33
N GLN A 149 -5.45 1.60 -16.25
CA GLN A 149 -5.33 0.33 -16.96
C GLN A 149 -4.10 0.31 -17.86
N GLN A 150 -3.77 1.41 -18.54
CA GLN A 150 -2.57 1.54 -19.38
C GLN A 150 -1.28 1.35 -18.58
N VAL A 151 -1.19 1.93 -17.37
CA VAL A 151 -0.01 1.79 -16.50
C VAL A 151 0.33 0.31 -16.25
N VAL A 152 -0.70 -0.51 -16.02
CA VAL A 152 -0.50 -1.96 -15.80
C VAL A 152 -0.41 -2.73 -17.13
N GLY A 153 -1.31 -2.46 -18.07
CA GLY A 153 -1.53 -3.25 -19.28
C GLY A 153 -0.56 -2.99 -20.41
N ASP A 154 -0.14 -1.74 -20.61
CA ASP A 154 0.75 -1.35 -21.71
C ASP A 154 2.15 -1.05 -21.15
N ASP A 155 2.22 -0.17 -20.15
CA ASP A 155 3.49 0.26 -19.57
C ASP A 155 4.11 -0.83 -18.68
N GLY A 156 3.30 -1.77 -18.18
CA GLY A 156 3.76 -2.93 -17.42
C GLY A 156 4.26 -2.60 -16.03
N PHE A 157 3.73 -1.57 -15.40
CA PHE A 157 4.04 -1.18 -14.03
C PHE A 157 2.88 -1.50 -13.09
N MET A 158 3.21 -2.06 -11.93
CA MET A 158 2.28 -2.17 -10.82
C MET A 158 2.76 -1.31 -9.66
N ILE A 159 1.86 -0.52 -9.09
CA ILE A 159 2.16 0.34 -7.94
C ILE A 159 2.50 -0.55 -6.73
N SER A 160 3.62 -0.24 -6.06
CA SER A 160 4.14 -1.00 -4.91
C SER A 160 3.99 -0.21 -3.62
N ALA A 161 4.94 0.66 -3.28
CA ALA A 161 4.88 1.49 -2.08
C ALA A 161 4.66 2.95 -2.42
N ALA A 162 4.02 3.69 -1.53
CA ALA A 162 3.85 5.13 -1.64
C ALA A 162 3.70 5.79 -0.28
N THR A 163 3.99 7.09 -0.22
CA THR A 163 3.62 7.95 0.92
C THR A 163 2.79 9.11 0.42
N CYS A 164 1.60 9.28 1.01
CA CYS A 164 0.86 10.52 1.01
C CYS A 164 1.39 11.39 2.15
N PHE A 165 1.91 12.56 1.80
CA PHE A 165 2.42 13.52 2.76
C PHE A 165 1.32 13.89 3.78
N PRO A 166 1.67 14.02 5.08
CA PRO A 166 3.01 13.87 5.63
C PRO A 166 3.43 12.42 5.87
N ASN A 167 2.58 11.62 6.49
CA ASN A 167 3.01 10.42 7.21
C ASN A 167 2.09 9.20 7.00
N LEU A 168 1.30 9.18 5.92
CA LEU A 168 0.43 8.07 5.56
C LEU A 168 1.05 7.29 4.40
N SER A 169 1.54 6.09 4.67
CA SER A 169 2.14 5.24 3.65
C SER A 169 1.27 4.04 3.29
N PHE A 170 1.51 3.51 2.10
CA PHE A 170 0.80 2.40 1.49
C PHE A 170 1.82 1.41 0.96
N VAL A 171 1.54 0.12 1.06
CA VAL A 171 2.29 -0.91 0.35
C VAL A 171 1.36 -1.94 -0.24
N HIS A 172 1.63 -2.29 -1.49
CA HIS A 172 0.99 -3.35 -2.24
C HIS A 172 2.07 -4.32 -2.69
N ASN A 173 2.04 -5.53 -2.13
CA ASN A 173 3.03 -6.58 -2.39
C ASN A 173 2.33 -7.93 -2.57
N TRP A 174 2.96 -8.83 -3.32
CA TRP A 174 2.42 -10.16 -3.65
C TRP A 174 3.45 -11.28 -3.40
N PRO A 175 3.68 -11.64 -2.13
CA PRO A 175 4.59 -12.72 -1.75
C PRO A 175 4.12 -14.08 -2.27
N ARG A 176 5.06 -15.02 -2.38
CA ARG A 176 4.78 -16.45 -2.49
C ARG A 176 4.59 -17.02 -1.10
N VAL A 177 3.34 -17.22 -0.68
CA VAL A 177 3.03 -17.88 0.58
C VAL A 177 2.98 -19.39 0.33
N ARG A 178 3.83 -20.15 1.02
CA ARG A 178 3.80 -21.61 0.98
C ARG A 178 2.81 -22.12 2.02
N ASP A 179 1.73 -22.76 1.58
CA ASP A 179 1.02 -23.72 2.44
C ASP A 179 1.62 -25.12 2.18
N ARG A 180 1.32 -26.08 3.05
CA ARG A 180 1.85 -27.46 3.09
C ARG A 180 1.67 -28.26 1.79
N VAL A 181 0.92 -27.75 0.82
CA VAL A 181 0.58 -28.45 -0.44
C VAL A 181 0.97 -27.66 -1.69
N HIS A 182 0.82 -26.33 -1.74
CA HIS A 182 1.20 -25.50 -2.90
C HIS A 182 1.69 -24.10 -2.49
N ALA A 183 2.54 -23.50 -3.34
CA ALA A 183 2.94 -22.09 -3.21
C ALA A 183 1.96 -21.22 -3.98
N GLU A 184 1.25 -20.32 -3.30
CA GLU A 184 0.32 -19.37 -3.90
C GLU A 184 0.90 -17.95 -3.85
N VAL A 185 0.61 -17.16 -4.87
CA VAL A 185 0.97 -15.74 -4.90
C VAL A 185 -0.22 -14.94 -4.45
N LEU A 186 -0.08 -14.29 -3.29
CA LEU A 186 -1.18 -13.64 -2.60
C LEU A 186 -0.89 -12.15 -2.44
N PRO A 187 -1.51 -11.27 -3.24
CA PRO A 187 -1.37 -9.84 -3.06
C PRO A 187 -2.05 -9.38 -1.79
N PHE A 188 -1.43 -8.45 -1.09
CA PHE A 188 -2.02 -7.73 0.04
C PHE A 188 -1.74 -6.24 -0.09
N ILE A 189 -2.61 -5.43 0.52
CA ILE A 189 -2.40 -4.01 0.69
C ILE A 189 -2.32 -3.70 2.18
N SER A 190 -1.36 -2.88 2.57
CA SER A 190 -1.27 -2.32 3.92
C SER A 190 -1.26 -0.80 3.85
N ILE A 191 -1.97 -0.19 4.80
CA ILE A 191 -1.98 1.25 5.04
C ILE A 191 -1.31 1.47 6.40
N ARG A 192 -0.42 2.46 6.50
CA ARG A 192 0.31 2.73 7.73
C ARG A 192 0.42 4.22 8.02
N LEU A 193 0.26 4.55 9.29
CA LEU A 193 0.46 5.90 9.80
C LEU A 193 1.71 5.91 10.68
N TRP A 194 2.65 6.78 10.33
CA TRP A 194 3.84 7.05 11.14
C TRP A 194 3.52 8.17 12.13
N GLN A 195 2.86 7.83 13.25
CA GLN A 195 2.39 8.80 14.24
C GLN A 195 3.58 9.35 15.04
N PRO A 196 3.92 10.65 14.92
CA PRO A 196 5.04 11.22 15.65
C PRO A 196 4.74 11.23 17.16
N ILE A 197 5.69 10.76 17.97
CA ILE A 197 5.64 10.87 19.44
C ILE A 197 6.68 11.90 19.91
N SER A 198 7.90 11.83 19.37
CA SER A 198 9.00 12.77 19.61
C SER A 198 9.88 12.88 18.36
N GLU A 199 11.00 13.59 18.46
CA GLU A 199 12.03 13.66 17.44
C GLU A 199 12.71 12.31 17.15
N ASN A 200 12.62 11.34 18.06
CA ASN A 200 13.29 10.04 17.98
C ASN A 200 12.38 8.84 18.26
N GLU A 201 11.07 9.05 18.39
CA GLU A 201 10.09 7.98 18.64
C GLU A 201 8.85 8.17 17.75
N THR A 202 8.40 7.06 17.17
CA THR A 202 7.21 6.99 16.32
C THR A 202 6.33 5.83 16.78
N GLU A 203 5.02 6.06 16.89
CA GLU A 203 4.04 4.98 16.98
C GLU A 203 3.62 4.60 15.56
N VAL A 204 3.85 3.34 15.18
CA VAL A 204 3.41 2.80 13.91
C VAL A 204 2.00 2.26 14.08
N CYS A 205 1.05 2.78 13.32
CA CYS A 205 -0.29 2.19 13.19
C CYS A 205 -0.41 1.52 11.83
N SER A 206 -0.49 0.18 11.79
CA SER A 206 -0.55 -0.59 10.54
C SER A 206 -1.88 -1.32 10.39
N TRP A 207 -2.55 -1.06 9.28
CA TRP A 207 -3.77 -1.74 8.86
C TRP A 207 -3.52 -2.64 7.66
N PHE A 208 -4.20 -3.78 7.65
CA PHE A 208 -4.46 -4.53 6.43
C PHE A 208 -5.67 -3.92 5.72
N ALA A 209 -5.58 -3.74 4.41
CA ALA A 209 -6.67 -3.26 3.56
C ALA A 209 -6.99 -4.29 2.47
N VAL A 210 -8.27 -4.52 2.23
CA VAL A 210 -8.75 -5.41 1.17
C VAL A 210 -10.03 -4.87 0.57
N ASP A 211 -10.24 -5.08 -0.73
CA ASP A 211 -11.51 -4.79 -1.40
C ASP A 211 -12.69 -5.39 -0.61
N SER A 212 -13.67 -4.56 -0.29
CA SER A 212 -14.85 -5.00 0.49
C SER A 212 -15.66 -6.06 -0.27
N ALA A 213 -15.60 -6.04 -1.61
CA ALA A 213 -16.22 -7.02 -2.49
C ALA A 213 -15.34 -8.25 -2.80
N ALA A 214 -14.15 -8.38 -2.21
CA ALA A 214 -13.28 -9.55 -2.44
C ALA A 214 -13.92 -10.86 -1.92
N PRO A 215 -13.66 -11.99 -2.58
CA PRO A 215 -14.09 -13.30 -2.07
C PRO A 215 -13.60 -13.53 -0.63
N PRO A 216 -14.42 -14.11 0.27
CA PRO A 216 -14.03 -14.33 1.66
C PRO A 216 -12.71 -15.09 1.83
N GLN A 217 -12.46 -16.09 0.97
CA GLN A 217 -11.21 -16.84 0.97
C GLN A 217 -10.01 -15.95 0.61
N PHE A 218 -10.13 -15.12 -0.42
CA PHE A 218 -9.09 -14.16 -0.80
C PHE A 218 -8.79 -13.19 0.35
N LYS A 219 -9.81 -12.66 1.03
CA LYS A 219 -9.62 -11.78 2.19
C LYS A 219 -8.80 -12.44 3.30
N HIS A 220 -9.12 -13.71 3.59
CA HIS A 220 -8.42 -14.49 4.60
C HIS A 220 -6.96 -14.75 4.22
N ASP A 221 -6.70 -15.16 2.99
CA ASP A 221 -5.36 -15.53 2.55
C ASP A 221 -4.47 -14.31 2.29
N SER A 222 -5.04 -13.22 1.75
CA SER A 222 -4.38 -11.92 1.64
C SER A 222 -4.01 -11.36 3.03
N TYR A 223 -4.87 -11.53 4.03
CA TYR A 223 -4.54 -11.14 5.41
C TYR A 223 -3.37 -11.96 5.99
N LYS A 224 -3.31 -13.27 5.72
CA LYS A 224 -2.14 -14.08 6.10
C LYS A 224 -0.86 -13.59 5.43
N ALA A 225 -0.93 -13.28 4.14
CA ALA A 225 0.20 -12.75 3.38
C ALA A 225 0.71 -11.43 3.99
N TYR A 226 -0.21 -10.53 4.37
CA TYR A 226 0.11 -9.31 5.12
C TYR A 226 0.85 -9.64 6.41
N LEU A 227 0.31 -10.51 7.28
CA LEU A 227 0.92 -10.84 8.58
C LEU A 227 2.30 -11.48 8.47
N MET A 228 2.55 -12.26 7.42
CA MET A 228 3.87 -12.86 7.19
C MET A 228 4.89 -11.80 6.75
N CYS A 229 4.44 -10.77 6.04
CA CYS A 229 5.32 -9.79 5.44
C CYS A 229 5.53 -8.56 6.32
N PHE A 230 4.45 -7.87 6.70
CA PHE A 230 4.49 -6.60 7.42
C PHE A 230 3.67 -6.68 8.72
N GLY A 231 3.64 -5.56 9.47
CA GLY A 231 3.01 -5.50 10.78
C GLY A 231 3.98 -5.88 11.90
N SER A 232 3.51 -5.90 13.13
CA SER A 232 4.34 -6.01 14.35
C SER A 232 5.24 -7.25 14.41
N THR A 233 4.95 -8.28 13.62
CA THR A 233 5.72 -9.54 13.55
C THR A 233 6.06 -9.94 12.12
N GLY A 234 5.88 -9.04 11.15
CA GLY A 234 6.15 -9.32 9.74
C GLY A 234 7.66 -9.39 9.48
N MET A 235 8.09 -10.32 8.64
CA MET A 235 9.52 -10.51 8.35
C MET A 235 10.18 -9.26 7.76
N PHE A 236 9.50 -8.54 6.86
CA PHE A 236 10.02 -7.29 6.28
C PHE A 236 10.15 -6.20 7.33
N GLU A 237 9.06 -6.00 8.08
CA GLU A 237 8.98 -4.91 9.06
C GLU A 237 10.06 -5.03 10.15
N GLN A 238 10.44 -6.26 10.52
CA GLN A 238 11.50 -6.49 11.50
C GLN A 238 12.90 -6.12 11.00
N ASP A 239 13.15 -6.24 9.69
CA ASP A 239 14.41 -5.79 9.10
C ASP A 239 14.44 -4.26 8.92
N ASP A 240 13.28 -3.62 8.78
CA ASP A 240 13.13 -2.17 8.58
C ASP A 240 13.13 -1.34 9.89
N ALA A 241 12.61 -1.89 11.00
CA ALA A 241 12.31 -1.18 12.25
C ALA A 241 13.52 -0.94 13.17
#